data_AF-A0A2N6CYC5-F1
#
_entry.id   AF-A0A2N6CYC5-F1
#
_cell.length_a   1.000
_cell.length_b   1.000
_cell.length_c   1.000
_cell.angle_alpha   90.00
_cell.angle_beta   90.00
_cell.angle_gamma   90.00
#
_symmetry.space_group_name_H-M   'P 1'
#
loop_
_entity.id
_entity.type
_entity.pdbx_description
1 polymer ?
#
loop_
_entity_poly.entity_id
_entity_poly.type
_entity_poly.pdbx_seq_one_letter_code
_entity_poly.pdbx_strand_id
1 'polypeptide(L)'
;MTRANLYRSILAALLLLSATANLQADQSGVIFDNSIPAPVESVPLKPTRFTLYDSRTITSITTFHWNGGKGALPGSIALQGKNKRLIGPWQASAIDDGQGLANAYWEVKPNIMLEAGTYTVLDSEPGTWSRNPAKGDMGIVRILGQRGDATKAQQNPGEGTEVEQVPLLTLEQQQARATELFKQIRQADKYDYAQIEQLYLQLISECPDTEQAEESYFRLSNLYRMGMDPPEYRKLRELLEAYLERYPASEMAPEMGKRLRRAYEDTGQWPRVVELYHAEVSALTEANPHYLVTLLDYARALEGSGERDKSLAIYRQVQTVASGEKAGNYDMSDLWLRVARKRIEIIELLNAEKWHELVEAYRKQFANMGFAEMPQIQELLEYAQALEKSGDQSGAIKQYRQVMRTDQGNQTLQAQQASARLTTLVGTDLYE
;
A
#
# COMPACT_ATOMS: atom_id res chain seq x y z
N MET A 1 56.62 30.46 -12.95
CA MET A 1 56.29 29.30 -12.09
C MET A 1 54.80 29.00 -12.24
N THR A 2 54.40 27.74 -12.15
CA THR A 2 53.22 27.19 -12.83
C THR A 2 51.95 27.09 -11.96
N ARG A 3 50.79 26.97 -12.63
CA ARG A 3 49.42 26.83 -12.05
C ARG A 3 49.19 25.62 -11.13
N ALA A 4 50.23 24.92 -10.69
CA ALA A 4 50.13 23.66 -9.95
C ALA A 4 49.82 23.81 -8.44
N ASN A 5 50.10 24.98 -7.84
CA ASN A 5 50.04 25.14 -6.38
C ASN A 5 48.68 25.62 -5.82
N LEU A 6 47.71 26.00 -6.65
CA LEU A 6 46.38 26.42 -6.17
C LEU A 6 45.41 25.23 -5.94
N TYR A 7 45.73 24.04 -6.47
CA TYR A 7 44.86 22.85 -6.38
C TYR A 7 45.10 21.95 -5.16
N ARG A 8 46.16 22.19 -4.36
CA ARG A 8 46.46 21.36 -3.18
C ARG A 8 45.82 21.82 -1.85
N SER A 9 45.32 23.05 -1.77
CA SER A 9 44.65 23.56 -0.56
C SER A 9 43.11 23.41 -0.57
N ILE A 10 42.51 23.07 -1.71
CA ILE A 10 41.04 22.95 -1.84
C ILE A 10 40.57 21.49 -1.66
N LEU A 11 41.39 20.49 -2.03
CA LEU A 11 41.03 19.07 -1.84
C LEU A 11 40.92 18.66 -0.36
N ALA A 12 41.69 19.28 0.55
CA ALA A 12 41.59 18.99 1.98
C ALA A 12 40.30 19.55 2.61
N ALA A 13 39.73 20.63 2.07
CA ALA A 13 38.50 21.23 2.58
C ALA A 13 37.23 20.50 2.09
N LEU A 14 37.19 20.07 0.82
CA LEU A 14 36.02 19.34 0.28
C LEU A 14 35.88 17.91 0.82
N LEU A 15 36.97 17.26 1.24
CA LEU A 15 36.93 15.96 1.92
C LEU A 15 36.49 16.05 3.39
N LEU A 16 36.48 17.25 3.98
CA LEU A 16 35.95 17.48 5.34
C LEU A 16 34.48 17.92 5.35
N LEU A 17 34.01 18.69 4.35
CA LEU A 17 32.58 19.03 4.25
C LEU A 17 31.68 17.86 3.81
N SER A 18 32.23 16.89 3.06
CA SER A 18 31.49 15.66 2.70
C SER A 18 31.39 14.67 3.88
N ALA A 19 32.33 14.72 4.82
CA ALA A 19 32.23 13.97 6.08
C ALA A 19 31.16 14.54 7.02
N THR A 20 31.04 15.87 7.14
CA THR A 20 30.06 16.51 8.04
C THR A 20 28.60 16.31 7.61
N ALA A 21 28.32 16.26 6.30
CA ALA A 21 26.98 16.01 5.79
C ALA A 21 26.46 14.59 6.14
N ASN A 22 27.34 13.58 6.07
CA ASN A 22 27.01 12.21 6.50
C ASN A 22 27.00 12.05 8.04
N LEU A 23 27.69 12.92 8.78
CA LEU A 23 27.62 12.93 10.25
C LEU A 23 26.34 13.56 10.81
N GLN A 24 25.74 14.55 10.14
CA GLN A 24 24.51 15.18 10.65
C GLN A 24 23.27 14.29 10.56
N ALA A 25 23.22 13.34 9.62
CA ALA A 25 22.17 12.32 9.59
C ALA A 25 22.30 11.30 10.74
N ASP A 26 23.53 10.96 11.16
CA ASP A 26 23.82 9.95 12.20
C ASP A 26 23.60 10.49 13.63
N GLN A 27 23.30 11.78 13.81
CA GLN A 27 23.05 12.40 15.14
C GLN A 27 21.57 12.55 15.53
N SER A 28 20.61 12.41 14.61
CA SER A 28 19.18 12.54 14.96
C SER A 28 18.58 11.26 15.56
N GLY A 29 19.20 10.11 15.29
CA GLY A 29 18.66 8.80 15.61
C GLY A 29 17.37 8.43 14.88
N VAL A 30 16.88 9.23 13.92
CA VAL A 30 15.64 8.96 13.19
C VAL A 30 15.91 7.96 12.05
N ILE A 31 15.25 6.80 12.11
CA ILE A 31 15.34 5.74 11.10
C ILE A 31 14.23 5.87 10.06
N PHE A 32 13.01 6.18 10.50
CA PHE A 32 11.85 6.39 9.64
C PHE A 32 10.89 7.38 10.30
N ASP A 33 10.33 8.28 9.52
CA ASP A 33 9.32 9.24 9.99
C ASP A 33 8.45 9.64 8.79
N ASN A 34 7.15 9.35 8.85
CA ASN A 34 6.17 9.81 7.87
C ASN A 34 5.13 10.78 8.48
N SER A 35 5.39 11.29 9.69
CA SER A 35 4.53 12.30 10.31
C SER A 35 4.67 13.64 9.59
N ILE A 36 3.56 14.17 9.06
CA ILE A 36 3.50 15.52 8.46
C ILE A 36 2.19 16.23 8.87
N PRO A 37 2.15 17.57 8.91
CA PRO A 37 0.91 18.31 9.14
C PRO A 37 -0.03 18.21 7.93
N ALA A 38 -1.08 17.40 8.04
CA ALA A 38 -2.13 17.23 7.04
C ALA A 38 -3.41 16.67 7.71
N PRO A 39 -4.58 16.72 7.03
CA PRO A 39 -5.74 15.92 7.42
C PRO A 39 -5.38 14.44 7.48
N VAL A 40 -5.92 13.73 8.48
CA VAL A 40 -5.70 12.30 8.69
C VAL A 40 -7.02 11.53 8.64
N GLU A 41 -6.95 10.30 8.16
CA GLU A 41 -8.04 9.32 8.21
C GLU A 41 -7.62 8.15 9.09
N SER A 42 -8.56 7.44 9.71
CA SER A 42 -8.27 6.15 10.33
C SER A 42 -8.01 5.06 9.27
N VAL A 43 -7.44 3.93 9.69
CA VAL A 43 -7.21 2.71 8.89
C VAL A 43 -6.17 2.90 7.78
N PRO A 44 -4.92 2.45 7.96
CA PRO A 44 -3.95 2.37 6.86
C PRO A 44 -4.49 1.53 5.70
N LEU A 45 -4.33 2.00 4.46
CA LEU A 45 -4.64 1.21 3.26
C LEU A 45 -3.41 0.54 2.65
N LYS A 46 -2.20 0.88 3.14
CA LYS A 46 -0.94 0.23 2.75
C LYS A 46 -0.10 -0.14 3.98
N PRO A 47 0.70 -1.23 3.92
CA PRO A 47 1.62 -1.60 4.99
C PRO A 47 2.63 -0.50 5.30
N THR A 48 2.86 -0.22 6.57
CA THR A 48 3.86 0.77 6.99
C THR A 48 5.22 0.08 7.12
N ARG A 49 6.05 0.15 6.07
CA ARG A 49 7.38 -0.49 6.02
C ARG A 49 8.52 0.52 6.12
N PHE A 50 9.63 0.12 6.75
CA PHE A 50 10.91 0.83 6.74
C PHE A 50 12.06 -0.13 6.41
N THR A 51 13.21 0.40 5.96
CA THR A 51 14.37 -0.41 5.56
C THR A 51 15.62 0.03 6.32
N LEU A 52 16.31 -0.94 6.92
CA LEU A 52 17.64 -0.80 7.49
C LEU A 52 18.69 -1.22 6.47
N TYR A 53 19.69 -0.37 6.22
CA TYR A 53 20.81 -0.67 5.31
C TYR A 53 22.05 -1.21 6.04
N ASP A 54 22.16 -0.96 7.35
CA ASP A 54 23.13 -1.53 8.27
C ASP A 54 22.41 -1.97 9.57
N SER A 55 23.08 -2.72 10.44
CA SER A 55 22.47 -3.18 11.70
C SER A 55 22.25 -1.99 12.66
N ARG A 56 21.04 -1.91 13.22
CA ARG A 56 20.61 -0.80 14.10
C ARG A 56 19.86 -1.34 15.32
N THR A 57 20.13 -0.76 16.48
CA THR A 57 19.31 -0.91 17.69
C THR A 57 18.14 0.07 17.62
N ILE A 58 16.92 -0.45 17.47
CA ILE A 58 15.68 0.33 17.52
C ILE A 58 15.40 0.73 18.97
N THR A 59 15.33 2.02 19.26
CA THR A 59 15.19 2.58 20.61
C THR A 59 13.79 3.10 20.91
N SER A 60 13.04 3.56 19.91
CA SER A 60 11.61 3.91 20.04
C SER A 60 10.84 3.67 18.74
N ILE A 61 9.57 3.29 18.87
CA ILE A 61 8.58 3.28 17.77
C ILE A 61 7.34 4.01 18.30
N THR A 62 6.78 4.94 17.53
CA THR A 62 5.61 5.74 17.92
C THR A 62 4.58 5.77 16.81
N THR A 63 3.36 5.25 17.03
CA THR A 63 2.21 5.35 16.10
C THR A 63 1.22 6.44 16.54
N PHE A 64 0.37 6.93 15.63
CA PHE A 64 -0.59 8.02 15.88
C PHE A 64 -2.04 7.57 15.66
N HIS A 65 -2.93 7.86 16.62
CA HIS A 65 -4.29 7.33 16.73
C HIS A 65 -5.32 8.44 16.94
N TRP A 66 -5.44 9.38 16.00
CA TRP A 66 -6.44 10.46 16.06
C TRP A 66 -7.87 9.92 16.20
N ASN A 67 -8.21 8.87 15.45
CA ASN A 67 -9.44 8.09 15.59
C ASN A 67 -10.74 8.94 15.65
N GLY A 68 -10.92 9.84 14.68
CA GLY A 68 -12.08 10.74 14.66
C GLY A 68 -12.10 11.78 15.79
N GLY A 69 -10.93 12.10 16.37
CA GLY A 69 -10.78 12.98 17.53
C GLY A 69 -11.08 12.29 18.87
N LYS A 70 -10.99 10.96 18.94
CA LYS A 70 -11.29 10.17 20.16
C LYS A 70 -10.06 9.56 20.85
N GLY A 71 -8.91 9.50 20.17
CA GLY A 71 -7.76 8.73 20.66
C GLY A 71 -7.99 7.22 20.58
N ALA A 72 -7.05 6.42 21.09
CA ALA A 72 -7.24 4.99 21.29
C ALA A 72 -6.47 4.49 22.53
N LEU A 73 -7.07 3.62 23.34
CA LEU A 73 -6.39 3.04 24.51
C LEU A 73 -5.17 2.22 24.06
N PRO A 74 -4.00 2.34 24.71
CA PRO A 74 -2.75 1.83 24.17
C PRO A 74 -2.72 0.31 24.07
N GLY A 75 -2.66 -0.19 22.83
CA GLY A 75 -2.45 -1.59 22.51
C GLY A 75 -0.97 -1.97 22.46
N SER A 76 -0.57 -2.71 21.44
CA SER A 76 0.82 -3.16 21.26
C SER A 76 1.34 -2.91 19.86
N ILE A 77 2.62 -2.53 19.77
CA ILE A 77 3.35 -2.35 18.52
C ILE A 77 4.32 -3.52 18.35
N ALA A 78 4.45 -4.05 17.14
CA ALA A 78 5.43 -5.09 16.80
C ALA A 78 6.12 -4.77 15.47
N LEU A 79 7.22 -5.46 15.18
CA LEU A 79 7.87 -5.46 13.88
C LEU A 79 7.83 -6.86 13.26
N GLN A 80 7.66 -6.92 11.95
CA GLN A 80 7.79 -8.15 11.17
C GLN A 80 8.96 -8.01 10.21
N GLY A 81 9.93 -8.93 10.29
CA GLY A 81 11.09 -9.00 9.39
C GLY A 81 10.98 -10.14 8.36
N LYS A 82 12.10 -10.44 7.69
CA LYS A 82 12.22 -11.51 6.68
C LYS A 82 11.59 -12.84 7.17
N ASN A 83 10.93 -13.56 6.25
CA ASN A 83 10.23 -14.82 6.48
C ASN A 83 9.13 -14.73 7.57
N LYS A 84 8.39 -13.62 7.61
CA LYS A 84 7.33 -13.34 8.61
C LYS A 84 7.81 -13.37 10.07
N ARG A 85 9.13 -13.27 10.35
CA ARG A 85 9.67 -13.30 11.72
C ARG A 85 9.13 -12.12 12.53
N LEU A 86 8.31 -12.41 13.53
CA LEU A 86 7.83 -11.42 14.49
C LEU A 86 8.94 -11.01 15.46
N ILE A 87 8.94 -9.73 15.82
CA ILE A 87 9.91 -9.08 16.69
C ILE A 87 9.10 -8.11 17.58
N GLY A 88 9.11 -8.35 18.90
CA GLY A 88 8.03 -7.91 19.78
C GLY A 88 6.98 -9.02 19.93
N PRO A 89 5.69 -8.72 20.19
CA PRO A 89 5.13 -7.37 20.38
C PRO A 89 5.64 -6.70 21.66
N TRP A 90 5.51 -5.39 21.72
CA TRP A 90 5.72 -4.60 22.94
C TRP A 90 4.44 -3.86 23.29
N GLN A 91 4.05 -3.93 24.56
CA GLN A 91 2.92 -3.15 25.10
C GLN A 91 3.25 -1.66 24.99
N ALA A 92 2.39 -0.89 24.32
CA ALA A 92 2.59 0.54 24.16
C ALA A 92 2.17 1.32 25.40
N SER A 93 2.76 2.50 25.54
CA SER A 93 2.31 3.56 26.45
C SER A 93 1.59 4.64 25.65
N ALA A 94 0.47 5.14 26.17
CA ALA A 94 -0.25 6.26 25.58
C ALA A 94 0.45 7.59 25.87
N ILE A 95 0.44 8.49 24.89
CA ILE A 95 0.91 9.86 25.00
C ILE A 95 -0.15 10.78 24.39
N ASP A 96 -0.47 11.87 25.06
CA ASP A 96 -1.44 12.87 24.61
C ASP A 96 -0.81 13.82 23.57
N ASP A 97 -1.63 14.45 22.72
CA ASP A 97 -1.12 15.33 21.65
C ASP A 97 -0.68 16.74 22.11
N GLY A 98 -0.83 17.05 23.39
CA GLY A 98 -0.56 18.38 23.95
C GLY A 98 -1.61 19.46 23.63
N GLN A 99 -2.64 19.14 22.85
CA GLN A 99 -3.77 20.03 22.50
C GLN A 99 -5.09 19.57 23.13
N GLY A 100 -5.09 18.44 23.84
CA GLY A 100 -6.22 17.93 24.62
C GLY A 100 -6.75 16.58 24.14
N LEU A 101 -6.17 15.98 23.10
CA LEU A 101 -6.52 14.63 22.68
C LEU A 101 -5.76 13.60 23.52
N ALA A 102 -6.50 12.92 24.40
CA ALA A 102 -5.96 11.85 25.23
C ALA A 102 -5.64 10.59 24.42
N ASN A 103 -4.53 9.92 24.73
CA ASN A 103 -4.07 8.71 24.03
C ASN A 103 -3.93 8.88 22.50
N ALA A 104 -3.40 10.03 22.08
CA ALA A 104 -3.23 10.35 20.67
C ALA A 104 -2.07 9.59 20.01
N TYR A 105 -1.03 9.23 20.76
CA TYR A 105 0.10 8.45 20.28
C TYR A 105 0.32 7.21 21.15
N TRP A 106 0.84 6.15 20.53
CA TRP A 106 1.28 4.94 21.21
C TRP A 106 2.79 4.82 21.05
N GLU A 107 3.55 4.73 22.14
CA GLU A 107 5.01 4.58 22.11
C GLU A 107 5.46 3.25 22.72
N VAL A 108 6.41 2.57 22.07
CA VAL A 108 7.19 1.46 22.63
C VAL A 108 8.69 1.77 22.56
N LYS A 109 9.45 1.32 23.57
CA LYS A 109 10.91 1.52 23.66
C LYS A 109 11.64 0.16 23.70
N PRO A 110 11.76 -0.53 22.54
CA PRO A 110 12.11 -1.95 22.52
C PRO A 110 13.59 -2.25 22.76
N ASN A 111 14.48 -1.29 22.47
CA ASN A 111 15.94 -1.42 22.59
C ASN A 111 16.51 -2.70 21.93
N ILE A 112 15.94 -3.07 20.77
CA ILE A 112 16.27 -4.31 20.07
C ILE A 112 17.18 -4.06 18.87
N MET A 113 18.24 -4.85 18.74
CA MET A 113 19.12 -4.82 17.58
C MET A 113 18.52 -5.63 16.43
N LEU A 114 18.43 -4.98 15.27
CA LEU A 114 17.96 -5.54 14.01
C LEU A 114 19.09 -5.59 12.98
N GLU A 115 19.07 -6.62 12.14
CA GLU A 115 19.95 -6.73 10.98
C GLU A 115 19.45 -5.84 9.82
N ALA A 116 20.29 -5.60 8.82
CA ALA A 116 19.87 -4.91 7.60
C ALA A 116 18.72 -5.69 6.91
N GLY A 117 17.70 -4.99 6.43
CA GLY A 117 16.48 -5.58 5.89
C GLY A 117 15.28 -4.63 5.93
N THR A 118 14.20 -5.03 5.29
CA THR A 118 12.91 -4.32 5.35
C THR A 118 12.05 -4.93 6.46
N TYR A 119 11.44 -4.06 7.26
CA TYR A 119 10.58 -4.42 8.38
C TYR A 119 9.22 -3.71 8.24
N THR A 120 8.15 -4.44 8.52
CA THR A 120 6.79 -3.91 8.59
C THR A 120 6.46 -3.56 10.03
N VAL A 121 5.92 -2.37 10.28
CA VAL A 121 5.34 -2.00 11.58
C VAL A 121 3.93 -2.57 11.66
N LEU A 122 3.67 -3.34 12.71
CA LEU A 122 2.37 -3.88 13.05
C LEU A 122 1.81 -3.15 14.27
N ASP A 123 0.57 -2.69 14.17
CA ASP A 123 -0.19 -2.10 15.25
C ASP A 123 -1.37 -3.03 15.60
N SER A 124 -1.70 -3.19 16.89
CA SER A 124 -2.76 -4.10 17.31
C SER A 124 -4.18 -3.57 17.09
N GLU A 125 -4.36 -2.26 16.89
CA GLU A 125 -5.64 -1.65 16.51
C GLU A 125 -5.46 -0.78 15.25
N PRO A 126 -5.18 -1.39 14.08
CA PRO A 126 -5.01 -0.62 12.84
C PRO A 126 -6.30 0.13 12.44
N GLY A 127 -7.45 -0.24 13.04
CA GLY A 127 -8.71 0.48 12.93
C GLY A 127 -8.70 1.90 13.50
N THR A 128 -7.83 2.18 14.48
CA THR A 128 -7.68 3.49 15.12
C THR A 128 -6.39 4.19 14.69
N TRP A 129 -5.39 3.43 14.20
CA TRP A 129 -4.16 3.95 13.61
C TRP A 129 -4.47 4.88 12.44
N SER A 130 -3.96 6.11 12.54
CA SER A 130 -4.19 7.17 11.57
C SER A 130 -3.22 7.08 10.40
N ARG A 131 -3.74 7.24 9.19
CA ARG A 131 -3.00 7.34 7.93
C ARG A 131 -3.13 8.74 7.34
N ASN A 132 -2.28 8.99 6.34
CA ASN A 132 -2.32 10.22 5.56
C ASN A 132 -2.45 9.90 4.06
N PRO A 133 -3.55 10.30 3.39
CA PRO A 133 -3.72 10.14 1.94
C PRO A 133 -2.60 10.78 1.12
N ALA A 134 -2.08 11.95 1.54
CA ALA A 134 -0.96 12.64 0.88
C ALA A 134 0.41 11.97 1.10
N LYS A 135 0.48 10.87 1.88
CA LYS A 135 1.65 10.00 2.02
C LYS A 135 1.34 8.55 1.65
N GLY A 136 0.41 8.38 0.70
CA GLY A 136 0.14 7.09 0.07
C GLY A 136 -0.56 6.08 0.98
N ASP A 137 -1.32 6.55 1.97
CA ASP A 137 -2.21 5.75 2.84
C ASP A 137 -1.53 4.77 3.79
N MET A 138 -0.22 4.93 4.02
CA MET A 138 0.49 4.25 5.10
C MET A 138 0.08 4.83 6.47
N GLY A 139 0.12 4.00 7.51
CA GLY A 139 -0.09 4.42 8.88
C GLY A 139 1.05 5.33 9.36
N ILE A 140 0.71 6.35 10.15
CA ILE A 140 1.66 7.34 10.64
C ILE A 140 2.49 6.71 11.76
N VAL A 141 3.81 6.62 11.55
CA VAL A 141 4.78 6.10 12.51
C VAL A 141 6.09 6.88 12.48
N ARG A 142 6.72 6.97 13.65
CA ARG A 142 8.09 7.42 13.84
C ARG A 142 8.92 6.30 14.45
N ILE A 143 10.14 6.10 13.96
CA ILE A 143 11.06 5.05 14.39
C ILE A 143 12.43 5.67 14.68
N LEU A 144 12.92 5.44 15.89
CA LEU A 144 14.23 5.89 16.34
C LEU A 144 15.17 4.72 16.60
N GLY A 145 16.47 4.92 16.41
CA GLY A 145 17.49 3.94 16.73
C GLY A 145 18.93 4.43 16.51
N GLN A 146 19.88 3.59 16.90
CA GLN A 146 21.33 3.84 16.87
C GLN A 146 22.07 2.65 16.26
N ARG A 147 23.36 2.78 15.90
CA ARG A 147 24.16 1.63 15.47
C ARG A 147 24.37 0.65 16.63
N GLY A 148 24.42 -0.66 16.32
CA GLY A 148 24.56 -1.72 17.32
C GLY A 148 25.62 -2.76 16.95
N ASP A 149 26.37 -3.22 17.97
CA ASP A 149 27.30 -4.34 17.88
C ASP A 149 26.60 -5.65 18.30
N ALA A 150 26.89 -6.76 17.60
CA ALA A 150 25.95 -7.89 17.52
C ALA A 150 26.10 -9.03 18.56
N THR A 151 24.97 -9.55 19.07
CA THR A 151 24.87 -10.90 19.69
C THR A 151 23.44 -11.51 19.60
N LYS A 152 23.33 -12.84 19.75
CA LYS A 152 22.24 -13.77 19.28
C LYS A 152 20.98 -13.84 20.22
N ALA A 153 19.83 -14.50 19.95
CA ALA A 153 19.52 -15.77 19.24
C ALA A 153 18.04 -15.93 18.69
N GLN A 154 17.51 -17.18 18.54
CA GLN A 154 16.49 -17.61 17.55
C GLN A 154 15.75 -18.96 17.91
N GLN A 155 14.53 -19.24 17.34
CA GLN A 155 13.90 -20.56 16.90
C GLN A 155 12.42 -20.91 17.34
N ASN A 156 11.76 -21.86 16.61
CA ASN A 156 10.29 -22.05 16.37
C ASN A 156 9.69 -23.48 16.80
N PRO A 157 8.70 -24.16 16.11
CA PRO A 157 7.22 -24.19 16.31
C PRO A 157 6.54 -25.61 16.39
N GLY A 158 5.20 -25.77 16.17
CA GLY A 158 4.48 -27.07 16.01
C GLY A 158 3.00 -27.03 15.52
N GLU A 159 2.42 -28.19 15.15
CA GLU A 159 1.15 -28.42 14.37
C GLU A 159 0.14 -29.38 15.09
N GLY A 160 -1.12 -29.70 14.65
CA GLY A 160 -2.02 -29.30 13.53
C GLY A 160 -3.01 -30.45 13.12
N THR A 161 -4.33 -30.22 12.89
CA THR A 161 -5.32 -31.32 12.53
C THR A 161 -6.63 -30.88 11.81
N GLU A 162 -7.37 -31.86 11.23
CA GLU A 162 -8.47 -31.77 10.23
C GLU A 162 -9.91 -31.56 10.79
N VAL A 163 -10.91 -31.37 9.89
CA VAL A 163 -12.33 -31.03 10.20
C VAL A 163 -13.35 -31.94 9.48
N GLU A 164 -14.42 -32.34 10.17
CA GLU A 164 -15.52 -33.19 9.68
C GLU A 164 -16.84 -32.38 9.52
N GLN A 165 -17.70 -32.71 8.54
CA GLN A 165 -18.86 -31.87 8.18
C GLN A 165 -20.08 -32.05 9.11
N VAL A 166 -20.67 -30.94 9.56
CA VAL A 166 -21.83 -30.88 10.50
C VAL A 166 -23.07 -30.28 9.81
N PRO A 167 -24.32 -30.73 10.12
CA PRO A 167 -25.54 -30.18 9.50
C PRO A 167 -25.84 -28.74 9.90
N LEU A 168 -26.61 -28.03 9.04
CA LEU A 168 -27.05 -26.64 9.25
C LEU A 168 -27.72 -26.42 10.63
N LEU A 169 -27.09 -25.57 11.43
CA LEU A 169 -27.56 -25.11 12.73
C LEU A 169 -28.75 -24.14 12.59
N THR A 170 -29.67 -24.14 13.57
CA THR A 170 -30.71 -23.11 13.66
C THR A 170 -30.09 -21.73 13.97
N LEU A 171 -30.77 -20.62 13.66
CA LEU A 171 -30.21 -19.27 13.90
C LEU A 171 -29.76 -19.04 15.35
N GLU A 172 -30.51 -19.56 16.33
CA GLU A 172 -30.14 -19.49 17.75
C GLU A 172 -28.85 -20.27 18.05
N GLN A 173 -28.69 -21.45 17.45
CA GLN A 173 -27.49 -22.28 17.56
C GLN A 173 -26.29 -21.63 16.83
N GLN A 174 -26.51 -21.05 15.65
CA GLN A 174 -25.50 -20.26 14.93
C GLN A 174 -25.04 -19.07 15.79
N GLN A 175 -25.95 -18.34 16.43
CA GLN A 175 -25.61 -17.19 17.28
C GLN A 175 -24.79 -17.59 18.52
N ALA A 176 -25.16 -18.69 19.18
CA ALA A 176 -24.38 -19.25 20.28
C ALA A 176 -22.99 -19.70 19.83
N ARG A 177 -22.91 -20.37 18.66
CA ARG A 177 -21.66 -20.87 18.09
C ARG A 177 -20.72 -19.74 17.63
N ALA A 178 -21.25 -18.72 16.95
CA ALA A 178 -20.52 -17.53 16.54
C ALA A 178 -19.94 -16.77 17.75
N THR A 179 -20.70 -16.68 18.85
CA THR A 179 -20.25 -16.04 20.10
C THR A 179 -19.04 -16.76 20.71
N GLU A 180 -19.04 -18.10 20.71
CA GLU A 180 -17.92 -18.90 21.19
C GLU A 180 -16.72 -18.85 20.25
N LEU A 181 -16.93 -18.91 18.92
CA LEU A 181 -15.85 -18.76 17.94
C LEU A 181 -15.19 -17.37 18.03
N PHE A 182 -15.95 -16.28 18.17
CA PHE A 182 -15.39 -14.94 18.43
C PHE A 182 -14.63 -14.87 19.77
N LYS A 183 -15.05 -15.64 20.78
CA LYS A 183 -14.31 -15.74 22.05
C LYS A 183 -12.96 -16.45 21.84
N GLN A 184 -12.93 -17.52 21.05
CA GLN A 184 -11.70 -18.22 20.68
C GLN A 184 -10.78 -17.32 19.84
N ILE A 185 -11.31 -16.58 18.86
CA ILE A 185 -10.54 -15.59 18.08
C ILE A 185 -9.92 -14.50 18.97
N ARG A 186 -10.63 -14.05 20.02
CA ARG A 186 -10.07 -13.10 21.02
C ARG A 186 -9.03 -13.70 21.96
N GLN A 187 -9.00 -15.02 22.10
CA GLN A 187 -8.11 -15.77 22.99
C GLN A 187 -6.91 -16.39 22.26
N ALA A 188 -7.00 -16.57 20.94
CA ALA A 188 -5.92 -16.96 20.07
C ALA A 188 -4.73 -16.00 20.20
N ASP A 189 -3.53 -16.48 19.91
CA ASP A 189 -2.38 -15.59 19.74
C ASP A 189 -2.70 -14.64 18.58
N LYS A 190 -2.65 -13.33 18.83
CA LYS A 190 -2.98 -12.28 17.86
C LYS A 190 -2.12 -12.31 16.59
N TYR A 191 -1.03 -13.08 16.60
CA TYR A 191 -0.10 -13.26 15.49
C TYR A 191 -0.10 -14.70 14.92
N ASP A 192 -0.88 -15.63 15.48
CA ASP A 192 -1.20 -16.91 14.82
C ASP A 192 -2.28 -16.69 13.75
N TYR A 193 -1.84 -16.11 12.64
CA TYR A 193 -2.72 -15.83 11.51
C TYR A 193 -3.31 -17.09 10.88
N ALA A 194 -2.70 -18.27 11.07
CA ALA A 194 -3.26 -19.52 10.56
C ALA A 194 -4.45 -19.98 11.41
N GLN A 195 -4.32 -19.98 12.74
CA GLN A 195 -5.42 -20.25 13.66
C GLN A 195 -6.54 -19.21 13.53
N ILE A 196 -6.20 -17.93 13.44
CA ILE A 196 -7.18 -16.84 13.25
C ILE A 196 -7.90 -16.98 11.90
N GLU A 197 -7.19 -17.31 10.81
CA GLU A 197 -7.80 -17.58 9.51
C GLU A 197 -8.80 -18.74 9.60
N GLN A 198 -8.39 -19.86 10.18
CA GLN A 198 -9.25 -21.05 10.37
C GLN A 198 -10.51 -20.74 11.17
N LEU A 199 -10.40 -20.00 12.28
CA LEU A 199 -11.55 -19.68 13.14
C LEU A 199 -12.57 -18.76 12.45
N TYR A 200 -12.13 -17.77 11.67
CA TYR A 200 -13.06 -16.95 10.88
C TYR A 200 -13.71 -17.74 9.74
N LEU A 201 -12.95 -18.60 9.04
CA LEU A 201 -13.50 -19.47 7.99
C LEU A 201 -14.52 -20.45 8.56
N GLN A 202 -14.25 -21.03 9.73
CA GLN A 202 -15.17 -21.90 10.45
C GLN A 202 -16.48 -21.17 10.80
N LEU A 203 -16.39 -19.92 11.28
CA LEU A 203 -17.58 -19.13 11.58
C LEU A 203 -18.41 -18.83 10.34
N ILE A 204 -17.76 -18.45 9.23
CA ILE A 204 -18.43 -18.22 7.94
C ILE A 204 -19.19 -19.47 7.47
N SER A 205 -18.63 -20.67 7.67
CA SER A 205 -19.28 -21.92 7.26
C SER A 205 -20.36 -22.42 8.23
N GLU A 206 -20.16 -22.27 9.55
CA GLU A 206 -21.06 -22.83 10.57
C GLU A 206 -22.19 -21.86 10.97
N CYS A 207 -21.96 -20.55 10.83
CA CYS A 207 -22.86 -19.49 11.31
C CYS A 207 -23.26 -18.44 10.25
N PRO A 208 -23.57 -18.82 8.99
CA PRO A 208 -23.73 -17.89 7.86
C PRO A 208 -24.92 -16.93 7.94
N ASP A 209 -25.84 -17.09 8.89
CA ASP A 209 -27.01 -16.19 9.08
C ASP A 209 -26.80 -15.18 10.22
N THR A 210 -25.56 -14.99 10.68
CA THR A 210 -25.20 -14.10 11.81
C THR A 210 -24.44 -12.86 11.36
N GLU A 211 -24.61 -11.74 12.07
CA GLU A 211 -23.82 -10.50 11.85
C GLU A 211 -22.30 -10.77 11.97
N GLN A 212 -21.92 -11.70 12.85
CA GLN A 212 -20.53 -12.13 13.04
C GLN A 212 -19.94 -12.79 11.78
N ALA A 213 -20.75 -13.41 10.90
CA ALA A 213 -20.26 -13.96 9.65
C ALA A 213 -19.83 -12.82 8.69
N GLU A 214 -20.67 -11.81 8.51
CA GLU A 214 -20.33 -10.63 7.70
C GLU A 214 -19.11 -9.88 8.26
N GLU A 215 -19.02 -9.74 9.58
CA GLU A 215 -17.83 -9.20 10.25
C GLU A 215 -16.58 -10.07 10.01
N SER A 216 -16.73 -11.40 9.97
CA SER A 216 -15.62 -12.33 9.69
C SER A 216 -15.10 -12.20 8.26
N TYR A 217 -15.98 -12.02 7.27
CA TYR A 217 -15.59 -11.70 5.89
C TYR A 217 -14.77 -10.38 5.85
N PHE A 218 -15.20 -9.34 6.56
CA PHE A 218 -14.44 -8.09 6.65
C PHE A 218 -13.06 -8.29 7.28
N ARG A 219 -13.00 -9.00 8.41
CA ARG A 219 -11.76 -9.25 9.15
C ARG A 219 -10.77 -10.13 8.37
N LEU A 220 -11.25 -11.19 7.70
CA LEU A 220 -10.43 -11.99 6.78
C LEU A 220 -9.96 -11.18 5.56
N SER A 221 -10.79 -10.28 5.01
CA SER A 221 -10.36 -9.43 3.88
C SER A 221 -9.18 -8.54 4.28
N ASN A 222 -9.17 -8.03 5.51
CA ASN A 222 -8.04 -7.29 6.06
C ASN A 222 -6.84 -8.21 6.34
N LEU A 223 -7.06 -9.43 6.86
CA LEU A 223 -5.99 -10.41 7.11
C LEU A 223 -5.25 -10.78 5.82
N TYR A 224 -5.98 -11.18 4.77
CA TYR A 224 -5.38 -11.54 3.48
C TYR A 224 -4.67 -10.36 2.80
N ARG A 225 -5.21 -9.14 2.92
CA ARG A 225 -4.63 -7.94 2.28
C ARG A 225 -3.46 -7.33 3.06
N MET A 226 -3.45 -7.43 4.39
CA MET A 226 -2.59 -6.60 5.27
C MET A 226 -1.85 -7.39 6.35
N GLY A 227 -2.36 -8.52 6.82
CA GLY A 227 -1.70 -9.36 7.83
C GLY A 227 -0.79 -10.45 7.25
N MET A 228 -1.03 -10.85 6.00
CA MET A 228 -0.17 -11.77 5.25
C MET A 228 0.90 -11.01 4.45
N ASP A 229 2.14 -11.50 4.49
CA ASP A 229 3.28 -10.97 3.72
C ASP A 229 3.96 -12.09 2.90
N PRO A 230 3.85 -12.12 1.56
CA PRO A 230 3.07 -11.19 0.73
C PRO A 230 1.55 -11.31 0.96
N PRO A 231 0.75 -10.32 0.52
CA PRO A 231 -0.70 -10.39 0.62
C PRO A 231 -1.31 -11.53 -0.21
N GLU A 232 -2.28 -12.24 0.38
CA GLU A 232 -2.97 -13.39 -0.21
C GLU A 232 -4.12 -12.95 -1.14
N TYR A 233 -3.80 -12.18 -2.19
CA TYR A 233 -4.81 -11.60 -3.10
C TYR A 233 -5.72 -12.64 -3.76
N ARG A 234 -5.30 -13.89 -3.93
CA ARG A 234 -6.18 -14.96 -4.44
C ARG A 234 -7.31 -15.22 -3.45
N LYS A 235 -6.97 -15.55 -2.20
CA LYS A 235 -7.93 -15.79 -1.11
C LYS A 235 -8.83 -14.57 -0.87
N LEU A 236 -8.26 -13.36 -0.97
CA LEU A 236 -9.01 -12.10 -0.84
C LEU A 236 -10.16 -11.98 -1.86
N ARG A 237 -9.91 -12.32 -3.14
CA ARG A 237 -10.95 -12.23 -4.18
C ARG A 237 -12.02 -13.29 -3.97
N GLU A 238 -11.62 -14.55 -3.79
CA GLU A 238 -12.52 -15.69 -3.57
C GLU A 238 -13.45 -15.43 -2.37
N LEU A 239 -12.91 -14.88 -1.28
CA LEU A 239 -13.66 -14.46 -0.09
C LEU A 239 -14.67 -13.34 -0.40
N LEU A 240 -14.27 -12.30 -1.13
CA LEU A 240 -15.15 -11.16 -1.43
C LEU A 240 -16.19 -11.46 -2.51
N GLU A 241 -15.89 -12.35 -3.45
CA GLU A 241 -16.87 -12.91 -4.41
C GLU A 241 -17.96 -13.68 -3.66
N ALA A 242 -17.57 -14.62 -2.78
CA ALA A 242 -18.50 -15.39 -1.95
C ALA A 242 -19.37 -14.50 -1.03
N TYR A 243 -18.80 -13.42 -0.48
CA TYR A 243 -19.56 -12.44 0.29
C TYR A 243 -20.67 -11.78 -0.54
N LEU A 244 -20.33 -11.27 -1.73
CA LEU A 244 -21.27 -10.53 -2.58
C LEU A 244 -22.36 -11.41 -3.17
N GLU A 245 -22.07 -12.69 -3.40
CA GLU A 245 -23.07 -13.70 -3.77
C GLU A 245 -24.02 -14.01 -2.60
N ARG A 246 -23.51 -14.11 -1.36
CA ARG A 246 -24.29 -14.51 -0.17
C ARG A 246 -25.09 -13.38 0.47
N TYR A 247 -24.57 -12.15 0.46
CA TYR A 247 -25.15 -10.97 1.12
C TYR A 247 -25.34 -9.77 0.17
N PRO A 248 -25.96 -9.93 -1.01
CA PRO A 248 -26.06 -8.87 -2.03
C PRO A 248 -26.87 -7.64 -1.56
N ALA A 249 -27.67 -7.78 -0.49
CA ALA A 249 -28.48 -6.71 0.10
C ALA A 249 -27.87 -6.10 1.39
N SER A 250 -26.66 -6.51 1.78
CA SER A 250 -26.01 -5.98 2.99
C SER A 250 -25.58 -4.53 2.84
N GLU A 251 -25.65 -3.75 3.93
CA GLU A 251 -25.11 -2.38 4.00
C GLU A 251 -23.60 -2.33 3.73
N MET A 252 -22.87 -3.43 3.97
CA MET A 252 -21.43 -3.53 3.69
C MET A 252 -21.11 -3.97 2.26
N ALA A 253 -22.08 -4.47 1.48
CA ALA A 253 -21.86 -4.95 0.12
C ALA A 253 -21.23 -3.89 -0.83
N PRO A 254 -21.59 -2.59 -0.79
CA PRO A 254 -20.92 -1.57 -1.60
C PRO A 254 -19.42 -1.41 -1.27
N GLU A 255 -19.02 -1.56 0.00
CA GLU A 255 -17.62 -1.49 0.42
C GLU A 255 -16.85 -2.76 0.04
N MET A 256 -17.47 -3.94 0.19
CA MET A 256 -16.87 -5.21 -0.28
C MET A 256 -16.69 -5.21 -1.80
N GLY A 257 -17.63 -4.65 -2.57
CA GLY A 257 -17.52 -4.46 -4.02
C GLY A 257 -16.36 -3.56 -4.43
N LYS A 258 -16.11 -2.46 -3.70
CA LYS A 258 -14.92 -1.61 -3.90
C LYS A 258 -13.63 -2.38 -3.60
N ARG A 259 -13.58 -3.12 -2.50
CA ARG A 259 -12.43 -3.96 -2.11
C ARG A 259 -12.12 -5.03 -3.16
N LEU A 260 -13.15 -5.70 -3.69
CA LEU A 260 -12.99 -6.73 -4.72
C LEU A 260 -12.46 -6.12 -6.02
N ARG A 261 -13.01 -4.98 -6.45
CA ARG A 261 -12.53 -4.24 -7.62
C ARG A 261 -11.06 -3.85 -7.48
N ARG A 262 -10.66 -3.35 -6.29
CA ARG A 262 -9.25 -3.03 -6.01
C ARG A 262 -8.35 -4.27 -6.04
N ALA A 263 -8.80 -5.40 -5.50
CA ALA A 263 -8.08 -6.66 -5.57
C ALA A 263 -7.93 -7.17 -7.03
N TYR A 264 -8.92 -6.91 -7.89
CA TYR A 264 -8.80 -7.16 -9.34
C TYR A 264 -7.80 -6.22 -10.01
N GLU A 265 -7.76 -4.93 -9.69
CA GLU A 265 -6.77 -3.98 -10.21
C GLU A 265 -5.34 -4.38 -9.81
N ASP A 266 -5.10 -4.61 -8.52
CA ASP A 266 -3.77 -4.94 -7.99
C ASP A 266 -3.23 -6.27 -8.57
N THR A 267 -4.12 -7.22 -8.87
CA THR A 267 -3.79 -8.51 -9.53
C THR A 267 -3.95 -8.52 -11.05
N GLY A 268 -4.30 -7.40 -11.67
CA GLY A 268 -4.41 -7.27 -13.12
C GLY A 268 -5.54 -8.05 -13.79
N GLN A 269 -6.63 -8.35 -13.09
CA GLN A 269 -7.85 -8.95 -13.66
C GLN A 269 -8.70 -7.93 -14.43
N TRP A 270 -8.05 -7.20 -15.35
CA TRP A 270 -8.63 -6.04 -16.03
C TRP A 270 -9.97 -6.28 -16.73
N PRO A 271 -10.27 -7.44 -17.36
CA PRO A 271 -11.59 -7.69 -17.94
C PRO A 271 -12.74 -7.55 -16.91
N ARG A 272 -12.53 -8.01 -15.67
CA ARG A 272 -13.52 -7.84 -14.57
C ARG A 272 -13.60 -6.41 -14.06
N VAL A 273 -12.46 -5.70 -14.00
CA VAL A 273 -12.43 -4.28 -13.62
C VAL A 273 -13.20 -3.43 -14.64
N VAL A 274 -12.98 -3.68 -15.94
CA VAL A 274 -13.68 -3.04 -17.06
C VAL A 274 -15.18 -3.34 -17.04
N GLU A 275 -15.58 -4.59 -16.80
CA GLU A 275 -17.00 -5.00 -16.66
C GLU A 275 -17.71 -4.22 -15.54
N LEU A 276 -17.09 -4.14 -14.35
CA LEU A 276 -17.62 -3.42 -13.19
C LEU A 276 -17.76 -1.91 -13.44
N TYR A 277 -16.72 -1.27 -13.99
CA TYR A 277 -16.79 0.15 -14.32
C TYR A 277 -17.74 0.44 -15.49
N HIS A 278 -17.84 -0.43 -16.49
CA HIS A 278 -18.78 -0.27 -17.59
C HIS A 278 -20.22 -0.25 -17.08
N ALA A 279 -20.59 -1.17 -16.17
CA ALA A 279 -21.91 -1.21 -15.56
C ALA A 279 -22.19 0.08 -14.75
N GLU A 280 -21.23 0.54 -13.95
CA GLU A 280 -21.36 1.75 -13.13
C GLU A 280 -21.48 3.02 -13.99
N VAL A 281 -20.60 3.20 -14.99
CA VAL A 281 -20.61 4.35 -15.90
C VAL A 281 -21.88 4.37 -16.77
N SER A 282 -22.41 3.21 -17.17
CA SER A 282 -23.65 3.12 -17.96
C SER A 282 -24.88 3.65 -17.21
N ALA A 283 -24.87 3.63 -15.87
CA ALA A 283 -25.91 4.18 -15.02
C ALA A 283 -25.63 5.63 -14.57
N LEU A 284 -24.45 6.17 -14.88
CA LEU A 284 -23.95 7.43 -14.35
C LEU A 284 -24.32 8.62 -15.24
N THR A 285 -24.72 9.74 -14.64
CA THR A 285 -25.06 10.98 -15.36
C THR A 285 -24.07 12.09 -15.00
N GLU A 286 -23.91 13.09 -15.88
CA GLU A 286 -23.09 14.28 -15.62
C GLU A 286 -23.53 15.07 -14.37
N ALA A 287 -24.75 14.87 -13.86
CA ALA A 287 -25.20 15.51 -12.63
C ALA A 287 -24.61 14.85 -11.35
N ASN A 288 -23.98 13.68 -11.46
CA ASN A 288 -23.37 12.99 -10.33
C ASN A 288 -22.01 13.65 -9.99
N PRO A 289 -21.75 14.07 -8.73
CA PRO A 289 -20.48 14.66 -8.33
C PRO A 289 -19.24 13.80 -8.63
N HIS A 290 -19.39 12.47 -8.70
CA HIS A 290 -18.32 11.53 -8.99
C HIS A 290 -18.13 11.24 -10.49
N TYR A 291 -18.94 11.82 -11.38
CA TYR A 291 -18.93 11.51 -12.82
C TYR A 291 -17.53 11.53 -13.45
N LEU A 292 -16.78 12.62 -13.25
CA LEU A 292 -15.44 12.76 -13.83
C LEU A 292 -14.41 11.78 -13.26
N VAL A 293 -14.48 11.45 -11.95
CA VAL A 293 -13.51 10.52 -11.34
C VAL A 293 -13.82 9.07 -11.73
N THR A 294 -15.10 8.65 -11.75
CA THR A 294 -15.48 7.32 -12.22
C THR A 294 -15.13 7.11 -13.70
N LEU A 295 -15.26 8.14 -14.55
CA LEU A 295 -14.77 8.08 -15.94
C LEU A 295 -13.24 7.95 -16.02
N LEU A 296 -12.48 8.66 -15.18
CA LEU A 296 -11.01 8.51 -15.14
C LEU A 296 -10.59 7.10 -14.72
N ASP A 297 -11.24 6.52 -13.72
CA ASP A 297 -10.93 5.16 -13.26
C ASP A 297 -11.37 4.09 -14.28
N TYR A 298 -12.50 4.29 -14.96
CA TYR A 298 -12.89 3.45 -16.10
C TYR A 298 -11.88 3.54 -17.25
N ALA A 299 -11.38 4.74 -17.57
CA ALA A 299 -10.34 4.92 -18.57
C ALA A 299 -9.07 4.16 -18.20
N ARG A 300 -8.62 4.23 -16.93
CA ARG A 300 -7.47 3.45 -16.41
C ARG A 300 -7.69 1.95 -16.53
N ALA A 301 -8.88 1.46 -16.21
CA ALA A 301 -9.22 0.04 -16.34
C ALA A 301 -9.10 -0.44 -17.80
N LEU A 302 -9.54 0.38 -18.76
CA LEU A 302 -9.38 0.13 -20.20
C LEU A 302 -7.90 0.19 -20.66
N GLU A 303 -7.04 1.00 -20.03
CA GLU A 303 -5.58 0.94 -20.31
C GLU A 303 -5.00 -0.39 -19.82
N GLY A 304 -5.40 -0.84 -18.63
CA GLY A 304 -4.99 -2.11 -18.06
C GLY A 304 -5.42 -3.32 -18.90
N SER A 305 -6.63 -3.30 -19.47
CA SER A 305 -7.10 -4.35 -20.40
C SER A 305 -6.44 -4.30 -21.78
N GLY A 306 -5.62 -3.27 -22.06
CA GLY A 306 -4.98 -3.05 -23.36
C GLY A 306 -5.87 -2.32 -24.38
N GLU A 307 -7.08 -1.92 -24.01
CA GLU A 307 -8.07 -1.24 -24.84
C GLU A 307 -7.81 0.28 -24.96
N ARG A 308 -6.56 0.63 -25.30
CA ARG A 308 -6.05 2.01 -25.33
C ARG A 308 -6.90 2.99 -26.11
N ASP A 309 -7.45 2.59 -27.25
CA ASP A 309 -8.29 3.48 -28.08
C ASP A 309 -9.63 3.80 -27.41
N LYS A 310 -10.21 2.85 -26.66
CA LYS A 310 -11.40 3.09 -25.85
C LYS A 310 -11.07 3.99 -24.67
N SER A 311 -9.96 3.72 -23.98
CA SER A 311 -9.47 4.57 -22.89
C SER A 311 -9.24 6.03 -23.34
N LEU A 312 -8.60 6.22 -24.49
CA LEU A 312 -8.36 7.52 -25.11
C LEU A 312 -9.67 8.28 -25.41
N ALA A 313 -10.72 7.57 -25.84
CA ALA A 313 -12.04 8.15 -26.03
C ALA A 313 -12.65 8.65 -24.70
N ILE A 314 -12.55 7.86 -23.62
CA ILE A 314 -13.03 8.27 -22.29
C ILE A 314 -12.21 9.44 -21.72
N TYR A 315 -10.88 9.46 -21.87
CA TYR A 315 -10.08 10.61 -21.44
C TYR A 315 -10.43 11.89 -22.22
N ARG A 316 -10.72 11.79 -23.53
CA ARG A 316 -11.19 12.94 -24.34
C ARG A 316 -12.59 13.41 -23.90
N GLN A 317 -13.47 12.50 -23.50
CA GLN A 317 -14.76 12.85 -22.88
C GLN A 317 -14.55 13.61 -21.55
N VAL A 318 -13.69 13.12 -20.65
CA VAL A 318 -13.32 13.82 -19.42
C VAL A 318 -12.73 15.20 -19.72
N GLN A 319 -11.80 15.30 -20.68
CA GLN A 319 -11.20 16.57 -21.10
C GLN A 319 -12.28 17.56 -21.59
N THR A 320 -13.27 17.10 -22.33
CA THR A 320 -14.36 17.93 -22.88
C THR A 320 -15.28 18.45 -21.76
N VAL A 321 -15.74 17.56 -20.86
CA VAL A 321 -16.66 17.95 -19.77
C VAL A 321 -15.94 18.83 -18.73
N ALA A 322 -14.71 18.48 -18.37
CA ALA A 322 -13.91 19.23 -17.40
C ALA A 322 -13.33 20.56 -17.93
N SER A 323 -13.47 20.88 -19.22
CA SER A 323 -13.12 22.20 -19.79
C SER A 323 -14.31 23.02 -20.29
N GLY A 324 -15.53 22.50 -20.21
CA GLY A 324 -16.75 23.24 -20.53
C GLY A 324 -17.32 24.04 -19.36
N GLU A 325 -18.38 24.80 -19.61
CA GLU A 325 -19.05 25.66 -18.60
C GLU A 325 -19.51 24.88 -17.35
N LYS A 326 -19.81 23.59 -17.50
CA LYS A 326 -20.19 22.68 -16.40
C LYS A 326 -19.02 22.32 -15.46
N ALA A 327 -17.77 22.67 -15.78
CA ALA A 327 -16.61 22.35 -14.95
C ALA A 327 -16.70 22.93 -13.53
N GLY A 328 -17.35 24.09 -13.37
CA GLY A 328 -17.60 24.71 -12.07
C GLY A 328 -18.53 23.92 -11.14
N ASN A 329 -19.18 22.86 -11.63
CA ASN A 329 -19.97 21.94 -10.80
C ASN A 329 -19.11 20.88 -10.09
N TYR A 330 -17.81 20.81 -10.38
CA TYR A 330 -16.88 19.84 -9.78
C TYR A 330 -15.68 20.56 -9.15
N ASP A 331 -15.53 20.39 -7.83
CA ASP A 331 -14.47 20.99 -7.00
C ASP A 331 -13.04 20.69 -7.49
N MET A 332 -12.87 19.55 -8.18
CA MET A 332 -11.58 19.05 -8.68
C MET A 332 -11.48 18.97 -10.22
N SER A 333 -12.37 19.65 -10.96
CA SER A 333 -12.40 19.64 -12.44
C SER A 333 -11.03 19.93 -13.08
N ASP A 334 -10.31 20.94 -12.57
CA ASP A 334 -8.96 21.31 -13.02
C ASP A 334 -7.93 20.18 -12.84
N LEU A 335 -8.03 19.39 -11.76
CA LEU A 335 -7.15 18.23 -11.56
C LEU A 335 -7.48 17.13 -12.57
N TRP A 336 -8.76 16.82 -12.74
CA TRP A 336 -9.23 15.79 -13.69
C TRP A 336 -8.88 16.15 -15.13
N LEU A 337 -8.99 17.42 -15.50
CA LEU A 337 -8.57 17.95 -16.80
C LEU A 337 -7.06 17.78 -17.02
N ARG A 338 -6.22 18.03 -15.99
CA ARG A 338 -4.77 17.80 -16.07
C ARG A 338 -4.42 16.31 -16.22
N VAL A 339 -5.09 15.44 -15.45
CA VAL A 339 -4.88 13.98 -15.54
C VAL A 339 -5.25 13.46 -16.93
N ALA A 340 -6.44 13.82 -17.44
CA ALA A 340 -6.90 13.42 -18.77
C ALA A 340 -5.96 13.90 -19.88
N ARG A 341 -5.53 15.17 -19.86
CA ARG A 341 -4.59 15.71 -20.85
C ARG A 341 -3.25 14.98 -20.87
N LYS A 342 -2.68 14.67 -19.68
CA LYS A 342 -1.44 13.89 -19.57
C LYS A 342 -1.60 12.48 -20.15
N ARG A 343 -2.66 11.75 -19.80
CA ARG A 343 -2.87 10.40 -20.36
C ARG A 343 -3.17 10.41 -21.86
N ILE A 344 -3.88 11.42 -22.39
CA ILE A 344 -4.05 11.59 -23.85
C ILE A 344 -2.69 11.69 -24.55
N GLU A 345 -1.81 12.60 -24.11
CA GLU A 345 -0.46 12.77 -24.67
C GLU A 345 0.34 11.45 -24.62
N ILE A 346 0.33 10.77 -23.48
CA ILE A 346 1.04 9.50 -23.28
C ILE A 346 0.48 8.36 -24.16
N ILE A 347 -0.85 8.19 -24.24
CA ILE A 347 -1.48 7.13 -25.05
C ILE A 347 -1.26 7.38 -26.55
N GLU A 348 -1.33 8.64 -27.00
CA GLU A 348 -1.05 8.98 -28.41
C GLU A 348 0.40 8.66 -28.79
N LEU A 349 1.37 8.92 -27.90
CA LEU A 349 2.78 8.54 -28.09
C LEU A 349 3.00 7.02 -28.04
N LEU A 350 2.31 6.30 -27.13
CA LEU A 350 2.33 4.84 -27.05
C LEU A 350 1.77 4.17 -28.31
N ASN A 351 0.63 4.65 -28.80
CA ASN A 351 -0.02 4.13 -30.02
C ASN A 351 0.78 4.44 -31.29
N ALA A 352 1.51 5.57 -31.31
CA ALA A 352 2.41 5.94 -32.41
C ALA A 352 3.82 5.31 -32.29
N GLU A 353 4.09 4.49 -31.27
CA GLU A 353 5.40 3.89 -30.96
C GLU A 353 6.55 4.92 -30.87
N LYS A 354 6.25 6.13 -30.39
CA LYS A 354 7.19 7.26 -30.29
C LYS A 354 8.01 7.21 -29.00
N TRP A 355 8.88 6.20 -28.90
CA TRP A 355 9.59 5.87 -27.64
C TRP A 355 10.48 7.00 -27.11
N HIS A 356 11.12 7.78 -27.98
CA HIS A 356 11.99 8.89 -27.57
C HIS A 356 11.16 10.06 -27.02
N GLU A 357 10.11 10.47 -27.73
CA GLU A 357 9.19 11.51 -27.27
C GLU A 357 8.45 11.09 -25.99
N LEU A 358 8.11 9.80 -25.84
CA LEU A 358 7.50 9.24 -24.65
C LEU A 358 8.45 9.30 -23.42
N VAL A 359 9.74 9.03 -23.62
CA VAL A 359 10.77 9.21 -22.58
C VAL A 359 10.84 10.68 -22.13
N GLU A 360 10.81 11.63 -23.04
CA GLU A 360 10.81 13.06 -22.71
C GLU A 360 9.50 13.53 -22.05
N ALA A 361 8.35 12.98 -22.47
CA ALA A 361 7.05 13.24 -21.85
C ALA A 361 7.04 12.80 -20.37
N TYR A 362 7.53 11.59 -20.06
CA TYR A 362 7.67 11.12 -18.68
C TYR A 362 8.69 11.92 -17.87
N ARG A 363 9.86 12.24 -18.44
CA ARG A 363 10.86 13.11 -17.79
C ARG A 363 10.26 14.45 -17.39
N LYS A 364 9.54 15.10 -18.31
CA LYS A 364 8.82 16.36 -18.07
C LYS A 364 7.69 16.17 -17.07
N GLN A 365 6.92 15.08 -17.11
CA GLN A 365 5.86 14.81 -16.14
C GLN A 365 6.41 14.67 -14.72
N PHE A 366 7.43 13.83 -14.53
CA PHE A 366 7.99 13.55 -13.21
C PHE A 366 8.81 14.74 -12.65
N ALA A 367 9.48 15.52 -13.51
CA ALA A 367 10.17 16.75 -13.09
C ALA A 367 9.20 17.86 -12.62
N ASN A 368 7.94 17.83 -13.07
CA ASN A 368 6.90 18.79 -12.68
C ASN A 368 5.95 18.24 -11.60
N MET A 369 6.23 17.06 -11.02
CA MET A 369 5.44 16.55 -9.89
C MET A 369 5.76 17.32 -8.60
N GLY A 370 4.72 17.70 -7.87
CA GLY A 370 4.88 18.34 -6.56
C GLY A 370 5.46 17.38 -5.50
N PHE A 371 6.00 17.90 -4.40
CA PHE A 371 6.59 17.09 -3.30
C PHE A 371 5.64 16.05 -2.66
N ALA A 372 4.32 16.21 -2.84
CA ALA A 372 3.30 15.26 -2.41
C ALA A 372 2.73 14.38 -3.55
N GLU A 373 3.08 14.66 -4.80
CA GLU A 373 2.67 13.84 -5.95
C GLU A 373 3.71 12.71 -6.13
N MET A 374 3.25 11.45 -6.09
CA MET A 374 4.08 10.31 -6.48
C MET A 374 3.57 9.72 -7.80
N PRO A 375 4.46 9.36 -8.73
CA PRO A 375 4.07 8.70 -9.97
C PRO A 375 3.46 7.33 -9.67
N GLN A 376 2.43 6.96 -10.44
CA GLN A 376 1.77 5.68 -10.25
C GLN A 376 2.71 4.54 -10.69
N ILE A 377 2.58 3.36 -10.07
CA ILE A 377 3.45 2.21 -10.41
C ILE A 377 3.35 1.81 -11.88
N GLN A 378 2.18 1.99 -12.49
CA GLN A 378 1.95 1.84 -13.92
C GLN A 378 2.78 2.83 -14.76
N GLU A 379 2.79 4.13 -14.42
CA GLU A 379 3.57 5.15 -15.13
C GLU A 379 5.08 4.90 -14.99
N LEU A 380 5.52 4.42 -13.82
CA LEU A 380 6.92 4.03 -13.59
C LEU A 380 7.34 2.86 -14.49
N LEU A 381 6.44 1.89 -14.71
CA LEU A 381 6.65 0.74 -15.58
C LEU A 381 6.64 1.14 -17.07
N GLU A 382 5.66 1.95 -17.49
CA GLU A 382 5.57 2.47 -18.85
C GLU A 382 6.81 3.29 -19.21
N TYR A 383 7.34 4.09 -18.27
CA TYR A 383 8.60 4.80 -18.47
C TYR A 383 9.81 3.85 -18.58
N ALA A 384 9.86 2.75 -17.81
CA ALA A 384 10.91 1.74 -17.94
C ALA A 384 10.90 1.08 -19.33
N GLN A 385 9.71 0.73 -19.82
CA GLN A 385 9.50 0.16 -21.16
C GLN A 385 9.85 1.15 -22.27
N ALA A 386 9.53 2.44 -22.08
CA ALA A 386 9.87 3.50 -23.04
C ALA A 386 11.39 3.69 -23.15
N LEU A 387 12.12 3.75 -22.02
CA LEU A 387 13.58 3.79 -21.98
C LEU A 387 14.21 2.56 -22.65
N GLU A 388 13.64 1.37 -22.41
CA GLU A 388 14.13 0.13 -23.02
C GLU A 388 13.97 0.17 -24.55
N LYS A 389 12.78 0.53 -25.04
CA LYS A 389 12.48 0.62 -26.47
C LYS A 389 13.17 1.80 -27.18
N SER A 390 13.56 2.85 -26.46
CA SER A 390 14.42 3.92 -26.99
C SER A 390 15.92 3.56 -26.96
N GLY A 391 16.29 2.38 -26.44
CA GLY A 391 17.68 1.92 -26.38
C GLY A 391 18.48 2.35 -25.15
N ASP A 392 17.89 3.07 -24.18
CA ASP A 392 18.52 3.37 -22.90
C ASP A 392 18.35 2.21 -21.91
N GLN A 393 19.03 1.11 -22.18
CA GLN A 393 19.00 -0.11 -21.35
C GLN A 393 19.45 0.17 -19.90
N SER A 394 20.39 1.10 -19.69
CA SER A 394 20.88 1.49 -18.36
C SER A 394 19.80 2.26 -17.57
N GLY A 395 19.11 3.20 -18.23
CA GLY A 395 17.94 3.87 -17.69
C GLY A 395 16.82 2.89 -17.37
N ALA A 396 16.48 2.00 -18.31
CA ALA A 396 15.43 1.00 -18.15
C ALA A 396 15.66 0.10 -16.91
N ILE A 397 16.88 -0.45 -16.73
CA ILE A 397 17.21 -1.29 -15.57
C ILE A 397 17.06 -0.51 -14.24
N LYS A 398 17.49 0.75 -14.19
CA LYS A 398 17.30 1.60 -12.99
C LYS A 398 15.80 1.84 -12.72
N GLN A 399 15.02 2.02 -13.78
CA GLN A 399 13.61 2.35 -13.70
C GLN A 399 12.74 1.13 -13.33
N TYR A 400 13.00 -0.07 -13.88
CA TYR A 400 12.34 -1.30 -13.42
C TYR A 400 12.63 -1.60 -11.94
N ARG A 401 13.86 -1.32 -11.46
CA ARG A 401 14.16 -1.40 -10.02
C ARG A 401 13.38 -0.37 -9.20
N GLN A 402 13.07 0.80 -9.77
CA GLN A 402 12.18 1.76 -9.12
C GLN A 402 10.74 1.24 -9.02
N VAL A 403 10.21 0.56 -10.04
CA VAL A 403 8.90 -0.10 -9.99
C VAL A 403 8.83 -1.08 -8.81
N MET A 404 9.81 -1.98 -8.69
CA MET A 404 9.88 -2.94 -7.58
C MET A 404 10.01 -2.28 -6.20
N ARG A 405 10.75 -1.17 -6.08
CA ARG A 405 10.83 -0.40 -4.82
C ARG A 405 9.52 0.28 -4.46
N THR A 406 8.79 0.79 -5.45
CA THR A 406 7.47 1.42 -5.25
C THR A 406 6.39 0.38 -4.89
N ASP A 407 6.50 -0.86 -5.35
CA ASP A 407 5.60 -1.97 -5.00
C ASP A 407 5.66 -2.37 -3.53
N GLN A 408 6.82 -2.21 -2.87
CA GLN A 408 7.04 -2.58 -1.46
C GLN A 408 6.73 -4.05 -1.11
N GLY A 409 6.81 -4.96 -2.09
CA GLY A 409 6.58 -6.40 -1.89
C GLY A 409 5.12 -6.82 -1.93
N ASN A 410 4.21 -5.96 -2.39
CA ASN A 410 2.80 -6.30 -2.60
C ASN A 410 2.60 -7.25 -3.80
N GLN A 411 3.63 -7.51 -4.61
CA GLN A 411 3.57 -8.42 -5.76
C GLN A 411 2.50 -8.03 -6.80
N THR A 412 2.26 -6.73 -7.00
CA THR A 412 1.35 -6.24 -8.04
C THR A 412 1.76 -6.72 -9.44
N LEU A 413 0.82 -6.76 -10.39
CA LEU A 413 1.12 -7.14 -11.78
C LEU A 413 2.30 -6.34 -12.36
N GLN A 414 2.37 -5.04 -12.08
CA GLN A 414 3.44 -4.16 -12.57
C GLN A 414 4.81 -4.54 -11.99
N ALA A 415 4.87 -4.94 -10.72
CA ALA A 415 6.11 -5.40 -10.08
C ALA A 415 6.58 -6.75 -10.65
N GLN A 416 5.64 -7.68 -10.87
CA GLN A 416 5.93 -8.97 -11.51
C GLN A 416 6.47 -8.76 -12.94
N GLN A 417 5.83 -7.88 -13.73
CA GLN A 417 6.29 -7.50 -15.08
C GLN A 417 7.68 -6.85 -15.06
N ALA A 418 7.94 -5.93 -14.13
CA ALA A 418 9.25 -5.30 -13.97
C ALA A 418 10.34 -6.30 -13.60
N SER A 419 10.06 -7.23 -12.69
CA SER A 419 11.01 -8.27 -12.29
C SER A 419 11.33 -9.22 -13.46
N ALA A 420 10.33 -9.67 -14.21
CA ALA A 420 10.54 -10.52 -15.38
C ALA A 420 11.41 -9.84 -16.46
N ARG A 421 11.23 -8.53 -16.69
CA ARG A 421 12.13 -7.74 -17.56
C ARG A 421 13.53 -7.61 -16.99
N LEU A 422 13.68 -7.36 -15.68
CA LEU A 422 14.99 -7.30 -15.03
C LEU A 422 15.77 -8.61 -15.13
N THR A 423 15.14 -9.75 -14.87
CA THR A 423 15.75 -11.08 -15.03
C THR A 423 16.23 -11.28 -16.47
N THR A 424 15.43 -10.86 -17.46
CA THR A 424 15.81 -10.89 -18.89
C THR A 424 17.00 -9.98 -19.22
N LEU A 425 17.07 -8.79 -18.61
CA LEU A 425 18.06 -7.75 -18.93
C LEU A 425 19.39 -7.89 -18.16
N VAL A 426 19.39 -8.57 -17.01
CA VAL A 426 20.53 -8.64 -16.08
C VAL A 426 21.02 -10.07 -15.85
N GLY A 427 20.22 -11.11 -16.17
CA GLY A 427 20.65 -12.50 -16.10
C GLY A 427 20.70 -13.10 -14.67
N THR A 428 20.11 -12.41 -13.70
CA THR A 428 19.92 -12.88 -12.31
C THR A 428 18.46 -12.70 -11.94
N ASP A 429 17.86 -13.73 -11.35
CA ASP A 429 16.58 -13.59 -10.69
C ASP A 429 16.75 -12.72 -9.43
N LEU A 430 15.76 -11.88 -9.14
CA LEU A 430 15.80 -10.91 -8.03
C LEU A 430 14.81 -11.27 -6.91
N TYR A 431 14.19 -12.45 -6.99
CA TYR A 431 13.33 -13.02 -5.95
C TYR A 431 13.97 -14.19 -5.16
N GLU A 432 15.23 -14.55 -5.44
CA GLU A 432 16.08 -15.42 -4.60
C GLU A 432 16.96 -14.61 -3.62
#